data_AF-A0A521JI20-F1
#
_entry.id   AF-A0A521JI20-F1
#
_cell.length_a   1.000
_cell.length_b   1.000
_cell.length_c   1.000
_cell.angle_alpha   90.00
_cell.angle_beta   90.00
_cell.angle_gamma   90.00
#
_symmetry.space_group_name_H-M   'P 1'
#
loop_
_entity.id
_entity.type
_entity.pdbx_description
1 polymer ?
#
loop_
_entity_poly.entity_id
_entity_poly.type
_entity_poly.pdbx_seq_one_letter_code
_entity_poly.pdbx_strand_id
1 'polypeptide(L)'
;MAFANPKNSIRRCKLSYTNRDENSNTPNESFKVIRKCSVCGKKSIFVNSNKFRVNANGNRIDIWLIYQCRKCKHTYNLTIYERLKKDTLSLELYTSFMENDETLAREYGTDKSIFVKNKAVIDMSSKGGR
;
A
#
# COMPACT_ATOMS: atom_id res chain seq x y z
N MET A 1 -39.44 16.40 48.48
CA MET A 1 -39.00 16.61 47.08
C MET A 1 -38.81 15.26 46.42
N ALA A 2 -39.38 15.06 45.23
CA ALA A 2 -39.36 13.81 44.47
C ALA A 2 -38.14 13.71 43.52
N PHE A 3 -37.74 12.47 43.24
CA PHE A 3 -36.64 12.02 42.38
C PHE A 3 -36.79 12.41 40.90
N ALA A 4 -35.68 12.65 40.19
CA ALA A 4 -35.49 12.24 38.80
C ALA A 4 -34.01 12.23 38.38
N ASN A 5 -33.60 11.16 37.71
CA ASN A 5 -32.31 10.91 37.07
C ASN A 5 -32.44 11.21 35.56
N PRO A 6 -31.41 11.73 34.86
CA PRO A 6 -31.31 11.46 33.42
C PRO A 6 -29.93 10.98 32.96
N LYS A 7 -29.99 9.95 32.10
CA LYS A 7 -28.91 9.26 31.39
C LYS A 7 -28.24 10.16 30.32
N ASN A 8 -26.93 9.90 30.13
CA ASN A 8 -26.19 9.72 28.87
C ASN A 8 -26.39 10.72 27.69
N SER A 9 -25.29 11.32 27.22
CA SER A 9 -25.11 11.65 25.79
C SER A 9 -23.63 11.89 25.47
N ILE A 10 -22.89 10.80 25.22
CA ILE A 10 -21.64 10.86 24.45
C ILE A 10 -22.03 11.27 23.03
N ARG A 11 -21.69 12.51 22.66
CA ARG A 11 -21.86 13.03 21.30
C ARG A 11 -20.98 12.23 20.33
N ARG A 12 -21.63 11.26 19.69
CA ARG A 12 -21.14 10.47 18.56
C ARG A 12 -21.00 11.42 17.36
N CYS A 13 -19.80 11.87 17.05
CA CYS A 13 -19.52 12.48 15.75
C CYS A 13 -19.63 11.39 14.68
N LYS A 14 -20.83 11.27 14.09
CA LYS A 14 -21.04 10.59 12.81
C LYS A 14 -20.25 11.38 11.75
N LEU A 15 -19.08 10.89 11.35
CA LEU A 15 -18.57 11.23 10.02
C LEU A 15 -19.27 10.26 9.06
N SER A 16 -20.38 10.74 8.51
CA SER A 16 -21.19 10.03 7.52
C SER A 16 -20.41 9.90 6.22
N TYR A 17 -20.00 8.66 5.90
CA TYR A 17 -19.57 8.27 4.56
C TYR A 17 -20.78 8.30 3.62
N THR A 18 -21.15 9.49 3.18
CA THR A 18 -22.11 9.69 2.10
C THR A 18 -21.43 10.58 1.08
N ASN A 19 -20.93 9.95 0.02
CA ASN A 19 -20.94 10.41 -1.38
C ASN A 19 -20.41 9.25 -2.23
N ARG A 20 -21.32 8.37 -2.66
CA ARG A 20 -21.11 7.50 -3.82
C ARG A 20 -21.89 8.12 -4.96
N ASP A 21 -21.27 9.08 -5.61
CA ASP A 21 -21.58 9.47 -6.98
C ASP A 21 -20.28 10.04 -7.54
N GLU A 22 -19.65 9.32 -8.47
CA GLU A 22 -18.98 9.88 -9.64
C GLU A 22 -18.32 8.76 -10.47
N ASN A 23 -18.92 8.55 -11.63
CA ASN A 23 -18.30 7.91 -12.78
C ASN A 23 -16.91 8.52 -13.04
N SER A 24 -15.83 7.77 -12.75
CA SER A 24 -14.46 8.13 -13.14
C SER A 24 -13.80 6.96 -13.88
N ASN A 25 -13.83 7.07 -15.20
CA ASN A 25 -13.14 6.23 -16.14
C ASN A 25 -11.61 6.48 -16.03
N THR A 26 -10.93 5.68 -15.21
CA THR A 26 -9.55 5.11 -15.34
C THR A 26 -8.93 4.93 -13.95
N PRO A 27 -8.66 3.70 -13.48
CA PRO A 27 -7.91 3.51 -12.26
C PRO A 27 -6.45 3.85 -12.54
N ASN A 28 -5.89 4.81 -11.80
CA ASN A 28 -4.44 5.04 -11.75
C ASN A 28 -3.76 3.78 -11.21
N GLU A 29 -3.50 2.82 -12.09
CA GLU A 29 -2.94 1.51 -11.79
C GLU A 29 -1.48 1.68 -11.36
N SER A 30 -1.07 0.99 -10.28
CA SER A 30 0.35 0.95 -9.88
C SER A 30 1.24 0.52 -11.04
N PHE A 31 2.47 1.02 -11.06
CA PHE A 31 3.46 0.59 -12.03
C PHE A 31 3.70 -0.91 -11.95
N LYS A 32 3.72 -1.57 -13.11
CA LYS A 32 4.12 -2.97 -13.21
C LYS A 32 5.64 -3.03 -13.31
N VAL A 33 6.23 -4.08 -12.75
CA VAL A 33 7.68 -4.30 -12.77
C VAL A 33 8.03 -5.41 -13.74
N ILE A 34 9.04 -5.18 -14.57
CA ILE A 34 9.58 -6.19 -15.48
C ILE A 34 10.86 -6.75 -14.89
N ARG A 35 10.87 -8.05 -14.56
CA ARG A 35 12.08 -8.74 -14.06
C ARG A 35 12.09 -10.22 -14.42
N LYS A 36 13.26 -10.87 -14.35
CA LYS A 36 13.36 -12.33 -14.46
C LYS A 36 12.70 -12.95 -13.22
N CYS A 37 11.71 -13.81 -13.44
CA CYS A 37 11.13 -14.59 -12.36
C CYS A 37 12.00 -15.83 -12.10
N SER A 38 12.38 -16.05 -10.84
CA SER A 38 13.16 -17.22 -10.41
C SER A 38 12.40 -18.53 -10.63
N VAL A 39 11.08 -18.54 -10.42
CA VAL A 39 10.23 -19.72 -10.61
C VAL A 39 9.91 -19.96 -12.09
N CYS A 40 9.56 -18.93 -12.86
CA CYS A 40 9.26 -19.11 -14.29
C CYS A 40 10.51 -19.25 -15.18
N GLY A 41 11.69 -18.93 -14.65
CA GLY A 41 12.96 -18.91 -15.41
C GLY A 41 13.08 -17.80 -16.47
N LYS A 42 12.03 -17.01 -16.72
CA LYS A 42 11.96 -16.01 -17.81
C LYS A 42 11.56 -14.62 -17.34
N LYS A 43 11.85 -13.61 -18.18
CA LYS A 43 11.38 -12.23 -18.01
C LYS A 43 9.85 -12.24 -17.92
N SER A 44 9.32 -11.62 -16.87
CA SER A 44 7.91 -11.63 -16.52
C SER A 44 7.48 -10.29 -15.96
N ILE A 45 6.19 -10.00 -16.07
CA ILE A 45 5.54 -8.86 -15.46
C ILE A 45 5.16 -9.23 -14.03
N PHE A 46 5.52 -8.36 -13.10
CA PHE A 46 5.14 -8.40 -11.70
C PHE A 46 4.16 -7.26 -11.43
N VAL A 47 3.06 -7.57 -10.76
CA VAL A 47 1.99 -6.64 -10.44
C VAL A 47 1.94 -6.39 -8.95
N ASN A 48 1.52 -5.19 -8.55
CA ASN A 48 1.29 -4.86 -7.14
C ASN A 48 0.23 -5.82 -6.58
N SER A 49 0.52 -6.47 -5.45
CA SER A 49 -0.47 -7.33 -4.78
C SER A 49 -1.30 -6.59 -3.73
N ASN A 50 -1.10 -5.27 -3.59
CA ASN A 50 -1.67 -4.41 -2.56
C ASN A 50 -1.39 -4.89 -1.13
N LYS A 51 -0.25 -5.57 -0.92
CA LYS A 51 0.14 -6.10 0.39
C LYS A 51 1.51 -5.61 0.78
N PHE A 52 1.73 -5.46 2.07
CA PHE A 52 3.02 -5.13 2.63
C PHE A 52 3.58 -6.29 3.41
N ARG A 53 4.90 -6.36 3.44
CA ARG A 53 5.64 -7.12 4.44
C ARG A 53 6.25 -6.11 5.39
N VAL A 54 5.88 -6.18 6.66
CA VAL A 54 6.47 -5.38 7.73
C VAL A 54 7.32 -6.31 8.59
N ASN A 55 8.59 -5.98 8.77
CA ASN A 55 9.50 -6.70 9.64
C ASN A 55 10.06 -5.75 10.68
N ALA A 56 9.97 -6.11 11.96
CA ALA A 56 10.50 -5.32 13.07
C ALA A 56 11.57 -6.12 13.81
N ASN A 57 12.77 -5.56 13.93
CA ASN A 57 13.86 -6.14 14.71
C ASN A 57 14.44 -5.06 15.66
N GLY A 58 14.16 -5.21 16.96
CA GLY A 58 14.52 -4.20 17.97
C GLY A 58 13.84 -2.86 17.68
N ASN A 59 14.63 -1.79 17.53
CA ASN A 59 14.15 -0.44 17.17
C ASN A 59 14.25 -0.15 15.66
N ARG A 60 14.25 -1.17 14.80
CA ARG A 60 14.34 -1.01 13.35
C ARG A 60 13.17 -1.69 12.65
N ILE A 61 12.61 -1.03 11.64
CA ILE A 61 11.54 -1.55 10.79
C ILE A 61 12.01 -1.58 9.35
N ASP A 62 11.74 -2.68 8.68
CA ASP A 62 11.84 -2.84 7.23
C ASP A 62 10.42 -3.04 6.66
N ILE A 63 10.09 -2.32 5.59
CA ILE A 63 8.78 -2.38 4.95
C ILE A 63 8.96 -2.58 3.44
N TRP A 64 8.32 -3.62 2.92
CA TRP A 64 8.28 -3.91 1.49
C TRP A 64 6.85 -3.88 0.96
N LEU A 65 6.66 -3.29 -0.20
CA LEU A 65 5.47 -3.51 -1.02
C LEU A 65 5.64 -4.81 -1.81
N ILE A 66 4.66 -5.70 -1.69
CA ILE A 66 4.69 -7.02 -2.30
C ILE A 66 4.21 -6.90 -3.75
N TYR A 67 5.09 -7.29 -4.65
CA TYR A 67 4.79 -7.51 -6.05
C TYR A 67 4.74 -9.01 -6.33
N GLN A 68 3.90 -9.45 -7.26
CA GLN A 68 3.78 -10.86 -7.61
C GLN A 68 3.89 -11.07 -9.10
N CYS A 69 4.60 -12.12 -9.50
CA CYS A 69 4.64 -12.55 -10.89
C CYS A 69 3.22 -12.82 -11.37
N ARG A 70 2.79 -12.18 -12.47
CA ARG A 70 1.45 -12.36 -13.04
C ARG A 70 1.16 -13.83 -13.39
N LYS A 71 2.18 -14.63 -13.67
CA LYS A 71 2.06 -16.05 -14.10
C LYS A 71 2.03 -17.04 -12.94
N CYS A 72 3.02 -17.00 -12.05
CA CYS A 72 3.20 -18.01 -11.00
C CYS A 72 2.99 -17.49 -9.58
N LYS A 73 2.65 -16.20 -9.42
CA LYS A 73 2.47 -15.52 -8.12
C LYS A 73 3.72 -15.47 -7.22
N HIS A 74 4.88 -15.88 -7.71
CA HIS A 74 6.14 -15.71 -6.99
C HIS A 74 6.37 -14.25 -6.62
N THR A 75 6.79 -14.02 -5.37
CA THR A 75 6.90 -12.70 -4.78
C THR A 75 8.17 -11.97 -5.19
N TYR A 76 8.04 -10.66 -5.32
CA TYR A 76 9.10 -9.68 -5.35
C TYR A 76 8.82 -8.64 -4.26
N ASN A 77 9.76 -8.46 -3.34
CA ASN A 77 9.65 -7.44 -2.29
C ASN A 77 10.28 -6.14 -2.80
N LEU A 78 9.45 -5.13 -3.08
CA LEU A 78 9.90 -3.79 -3.44
C LEU A 78 10.10 -2.98 -2.15
N THR A 79 11.33 -2.57 -1.84
CA THR A 79 11.66 -1.90 -0.59
C THR A 79 11.08 -0.48 -0.56
N ILE A 80 10.24 -0.17 0.43
CA ILE A 80 9.79 1.20 0.72
C ILE A 80 10.74 1.80 1.75
N TYR A 81 10.77 1.18 2.94
CA TYR A 81 11.62 1.56 4.06
C TYR A 81 12.57 0.43 4.41
N GLU A 82 13.82 0.79 4.69
CA GLU A 82 14.86 -0.13 5.13
C GLU A 82 15.53 0.46 6.37
N ARG A 83 15.54 -0.31 7.45
CA ARG A 83 16.15 0.00 8.74
C ARG A 83 15.71 1.34 9.32
N LEU A 84 14.42 1.66 9.13
CA LEU A 84 13.78 2.86 9.67
C LEU A 84 13.70 2.77 11.19
N LYS A 85 14.00 3.84 11.93
CA LYS A 85 13.80 3.87 13.39
C LYS A 85 12.30 3.87 13.68
N LYS A 86 11.83 3.13 14.69
CA LYS A 86 10.38 3.04 14.97
C LYS A 86 9.75 4.42 15.18
N ASP A 87 10.46 5.29 15.91
CA ASP A 87 9.98 6.63 16.29
C ASP A 87 9.84 7.61 15.12
N THR A 88 10.32 7.24 13.93
CA THR A 88 10.22 8.08 12.73
C THR A 88 8.96 7.80 11.91
N LEU A 89 8.25 6.70 12.20
CA LEU A 89 7.03 6.33 11.52
C LEU A 89 5.84 6.64 12.41
N SER A 90 4.84 7.37 11.91
CA SER A 90 3.62 7.62 12.67
C SER A 90 2.86 6.32 12.92
N LEU A 91 2.14 6.25 14.05
CA LEU A 91 1.33 5.07 14.38
C LEU A 91 0.27 4.79 13.33
N GLU A 92 -0.32 5.85 12.76
CA GLU A 92 -1.32 5.76 11.68
C GLU A 92 -0.71 5.10 10.43
N LEU A 93 0.42 5.62 9.95
CA LEU A 93 1.08 5.07 8.76
C LEU A 93 1.57 3.63 9.00
N TYR A 94 2.09 3.34 10.20
CA TYR A 94 2.45 1.97 10.57
C TYR A 94 1.23 1.03 10.54
N THR A 95 0.09 1.48 11.05
CA THR A 95 -1.17 0.71 11.05
C THR A 95 -1.65 0.45 9.62
N SER A 96 -1.62 1.46 8.74
CA SER A 96 -1.97 1.30 7.33
C SER A 96 -1.10 0.27 6.61
N PHE A 97 0.19 0.17 6.94
CA PHE A 97 1.05 -0.91 6.42
C PHE A 97 0.64 -2.28 6.95
N MET A 98 0.32 -2.40 8.25
CA MET A 98 -0.08 -3.65 8.87
C MET A 98 -1.43 -4.16 8.35
N GLU A 99 -2.36 -3.25 8.05
CA GLU A 99 -3.69 -3.56 7.54
C GLU A 99 -3.73 -3.81 6.02
N ASN A 100 -2.61 -3.57 5.32
CA ASN A 100 -2.54 -3.62 3.86
C ASN A 100 -3.51 -2.63 3.18
N ASP A 101 -3.49 -1.38 3.62
CA ASP A 101 -4.31 -0.33 3.01
C ASP A 101 -4.03 -0.23 1.49
N GLU A 102 -5.07 -0.44 0.68
CA GLU A 102 -4.92 -0.49 -0.78
C GLU A 102 -4.61 0.88 -1.38
N THR A 103 -5.07 1.95 -0.75
CA THR A 103 -4.79 3.32 -1.19
C THR A 103 -3.30 3.62 -1.02
N LEU A 104 -2.74 3.32 0.14
CA LEU A 104 -1.32 3.45 0.45
C LEU A 104 -0.46 2.56 -0.45
N ALA A 105 -0.90 1.32 -0.70
CA ALA A 105 -0.20 0.42 -1.61
C ALA A 105 -0.17 0.98 -3.04
N ARG A 106 -1.23 1.65 -3.47
CA ARG A 106 -1.31 2.32 -4.78
C ARG A 106 -0.45 3.58 -4.83
N GLU A 107 -0.45 4.39 -3.78
CA GLU A 107 0.42 5.57 -3.67
C GLU A 107 1.89 5.17 -3.83
N TYR A 108 2.38 4.24 -3.03
CA TYR A 108 3.76 3.74 -3.18
C TYR A 108 3.98 2.98 -4.49
N GLY A 109 2.95 2.31 -5.02
CA GLY A 109 3.00 1.66 -6.32
C GLY A 109 3.01 2.62 -7.51
N THR A 110 2.74 3.91 -7.33
CA THR A 110 2.76 4.95 -8.37
C THR A 110 3.87 5.99 -8.18
N ASP A 111 4.61 5.92 -7.07
CA ASP A 111 5.79 6.73 -6.83
C ASP A 111 7.01 6.17 -7.58
N LYS A 112 7.40 6.82 -8.68
CA LYS A 112 8.58 6.43 -9.49
C LYS A 112 9.88 6.41 -8.69
N SER A 113 10.01 7.25 -7.67
CA SER A 113 11.25 7.37 -6.88
C SER A 113 11.58 6.05 -6.18
N ILE A 114 10.56 5.29 -5.76
CA ILE A 114 10.72 3.97 -5.14
C ILE A 114 11.31 2.97 -6.14
N PHE A 115 10.81 2.94 -7.36
CA PHE A 115 11.31 2.02 -8.39
C PHE A 115 12.75 2.37 -8.80
N VAL A 116 13.06 3.67 -8.92
CA VAL A 116 14.43 4.13 -9.17
C VAL A 116 15.38 3.69 -8.05
N LYS A 117 15.00 3.90 -6.77
CA LYS A 117 15.77 3.45 -5.61
C LYS A 117 16.01 1.94 -5.61
N ASN A 118 15.00 1.16 -6.01
CA ASN A 118 15.08 -0.29 -6.10
C ASN A 118 15.72 -0.81 -7.40
N LYS A 119 16.13 0.08 -8.33
CA LYS A 119 16.60 -0.28 -9.68
C LYS A 119 15.60 -1.19 -10.42
N ALA A 120 14.31 -1.01 -10.15
CA ALA A 120 13.23 -1.79 -10.73
C ALA A 120 12.84 -1.22 -12.09
N VAL A 121 12.78 -2.07 -13.12
CA VAL A 121 12.36 -1.66 -14.46
C VAL A 121 10.83 -1.59 -14.50
N ILE A 122 10.28 -0.39 -14.69
CA ILE A 122 8.84 -0.17 -14.85
C ILE A 122 8.42 -0.56 -16.27
N ASP A 123 7.28 -1.23 -16.39
CA ASP A 123 6.59 -1.46 -17.65
C ASP A 123 5.92 -0.18 -18.15
N MET A 124 6.60 0.52 -19.05
CA MET A 124 6.13 1.79 -19.62
C MET A 124 4.96 1.63 -20.60
N SER A 125 4.56 0.39 -20.93
CA SER A 125 3.37 0.14 -21.76
C SER A 125 2.05 0.44 -21.03
N SER A 126 2.10 0.67 -19.72
CA SER A 126 0.91 0.87 -18.87
C SER A 126 0.44 2.33 -18.77
N LYS A 127 0.99 3.28 -19.54
CA LYS A 127 0.51 4.67 -19.52
C LYS A 127 -0.32 5.00 -20.75
N GLY A 128 -1.63 5.15 -20.53
CA GLY A 128 -2.52 5.85 -21.44
C GLY A 128 -2.10 7.31 -21.65
N GLY A 129 -2.30 7.77 -22.89
CA GLY A 129 -2.56 9.16 -23.27
C GLY A 129 -1.42 10.16 -23.08
N ARG A 130 -0.80 10.55 -24.20
CA ARG A 130 -0.40 11.95 -24.37
C ARG A 130 -1.65 12.80 -24.56
#